data_AF-A0AAW7YWH0-F1
#
_entry.id   AF-A0AAW7YWH0-F1
#
_cell.length_a   1.000
_cell.length_b   1.000
_cell.length_c   1.000
_cell.angle_alpha   90.00
_cell.angle_beta   90.00
_cell.angle_gamma   90.00
#
_symmetry.space_group_name_H-M   'P 1'
#
loop_
_entity.id
_entity.type
_entity.pdbx_description
1 polymer ?
#
loop_
_entity_poly.entity_id
_entity_poly.type
_entity_poly.pdbx_seq_one_letter_code
_entity_poly.pdbx_strand_id
1 'polypeptide(L)'
;HTDNAHGKARITSIDDHNIQAHLQQNKVVVIAGFQGRSPENHITTLGRGGSDTTAVAIAAALKADECQIYTDVDGVYTTDPRVEPK
;
A
#
# COMPACT_ATOMS: atom_id res chain seq x y z
N HIS A 1 4.49 -4.36 -10.08
CA HIS A 1 3.65 -4.53 -11.28
C HIS A 1 2.21 -4.84 -10.90
N THR A 2 1.28 -4.51 -11.78
CA THR A 2 -0.13 -4.86 -11.65
C THR A 2 -0.65 -5.51 -12.93
N ASP A 3 -1.89 -6.00 -12.91
CA ASP A 3 -2.65 -6.31 -14.13
C ASP A 3 -3.16 -5.02 -14.83
N ASN A 4 -3.89 -5.21 -15.93
CA ASN A 4 -4.45 -4.15 -16.78
C ASN A 4 -5.85 -3.66 -16.36
N ALA A 5 -6.36 -4.08 -15.20
CA ALA A 5 -7.70 -3.72 -14.76
C ALA A 5 -7.75 -2.29 -14.19
N HIS A 6 -7.64 -1.26 -15.05
CA HIS A 6 -7.66 0.15 -14.66
C HIS A 6 -8.83 0.49 -13.71
N GLY A 7 -8.55 1.24 -12.65
CA GLY A 7 -9.51 1.57 -11.59
C GLY A 7 -9.62 0.54 -10.46
N LYS A 8 -9.11 -0.68 -10.65
CA LYS A 8 -9.20 -1.80 -9.69
C LYS A 8 -8.13 -2.85 -9.93
N ALA A 9 -6.92 -2.41 -10.29
CA ALA A 9 -5.84 -3.29 -10.71
C ALA A 9 -5.33 -4.11 -9.53
N ARG A 10 -4.89 -5.33 -9.78
CA ARG A 10 -4.29 -6.20 -8.74
C ARG A 10 -2.78 -6.17 -8.83
N ILE A 11 -2.10 -6.12 -7.68
CA ILE A 11 -0.65 -6.24 -7.60
C ILE A 11 -0.26 -7.67 -8.00
N THR A 12 0.59 -7.79 -9.03
CA THR A 12 1.09 -9.08 -9.54
C THR A 12 2.49 -9.38 -9.02
N SER A 13 3.30 -8.35 -8.79
CA SER A 13 4.63 -8.48 -8.20
C SER A 13 5.10 -7.14 -7.62
N ILE A 14 6.07 -7.20 -6.72
CA ILE A 14 6.76 -6.05 -6.16
C ILE A 14 8.25 -6.27 -6.39
N ASP A 15 8.92 -5.28 -6.98
CA ASP A 15 10.37 -5.22 -7.04
C ASP A 15 10.84 -4.36 -5.85
N ASP A 16 11.51 -5.00 -4.91
CA ASP A 16 11.97 -4.37 -3.67
C ASP A 16 13.46 -3.99 -3.71
N HIS A 17 14.17 -4.25 -4.81
CA HIS A 17 15.63 -4.07 -4.89
C HIS A 17 16.05 -2.64 -4.54
N ASN A 18 15.41 -1.64 -5.15
CA ASN A 18 15.71 -0.23 -4.88
C ASN A 18 15.32 0.19 -3.46
N ILE A 19 14.25 -0.39 -2.91
CA ILE A 19 13.80 -0.10 -1.56
C ILE A 19 14.86 -0.60 -0.57
N GLN A 20 15.26 -1.86 -0.69
CA GLN A 20 16.29 -2.49 0.14
C GLN A 20 17.62 -1.74 0.05
N ALA A 21 18.06 -1.37 -1.15
CA ALA A 21 19.31 -0.63 -1.35
C ALA A 21 19.32 0.73 -0.62
N HIS A 22 18.19 1.45 -0.60
CA HIS A 22 18.07 2.70 0.14
C HIS A 22 17.93 2.49 1.64
N LEU A 23 17.20 1.47 2.09
CA LEU A 23 17.09 1.13 3.51
C LEU A 23 18.46 0.75 4.11
N GLN A 24 19.29 -0.01 3.40
CA GLN A 24 20.67 -0.34 3.80
C GLN A 24 21.58 0.88 3.95
N GLN A 25 21.22 2.00 3.32
CA GLN A 25 21.92 3.29 3.46
C GLN A 25 21.31 4.15 4.58
N ASN A 26 20.45 3.59 5.44
CA ASN A 26 19.72 4.30 6.49
C ASN A 26 18.86 5.46 5.96
N LYS A 27 18.29 5.32 4.76
CA LYS A 27 17.38 6.31 4.18
C LYS A 27 15.92 5.95 4.46
N VAL A 28 15.09 6.98 4.60
CA VAL A 28 13.63 6.82 4.60
C VAL A 28 13.15 6.76 3.15
N VAL A 29 12.44 5.69 2.80
CA VAL A 29 11.88 5.49 1.46
C VAL A 29 10.42 5.91 1.44
N VAL A 30 10.09 6.95 0.68
CA VAL A 30 8.70 7.42 0.50
C VAL A 30 8.15 6.82 -0.79
N ILE A 31 7.09 6.02 -0.67
CA ILE A 31 6.46 5.31 -1.80
C ILE A 31 5.07 5.92 -2.02
N ALA A 32 4.75 6.18 -3.29
CA ALA A 32 3.40 6.60 -3.64
C ALA A 32 2.42 5.42 -3.54
N GLY A 33 1.43 5.53 -2.66
CA GLY A 33 0.35 4.55 -2.51
C GLY A 33 -0.63 4.54 -3.69
N PHE A 34 -1.60 3.62 -3.64
CA PHE A 34 -2.78 3.54 -4.54
C PHE A 34 -2.50 3.23 -6.01
N GLN A 35 -1.28 3.40 -6.49
CA GLN A 35 -0.92 3.28 -7.89
C GLN A 35 0.05 2.13 -8.17
N GLY A 36 0.12 1.74 -9.44
CA GLY A 36 1.00 0.70 -9.93
C GLY A 36 1.32 0.86 -11.41
N ARG A 37 1.97 -0.16 -11.97
CA ARG A 37 2.38 -0.18 -13.38
C ARG A 37 2.00 -1.50 -14.04
N SER A 38 1.29 -1.41 -15.15
CA SER A 38 0.90 -2.58 -15.95
C SER A 38 2.10 -3.19 -16.71
N PRO A 39 1.94 -4.38 -17.33
CA PRO A 39 2.99 -4.97 -18.16
C PRO A 39 3.41 -4.09 -19.34
N GLU A 40 2.49 -3.29 -19.87
CA GLU A 40 2.68 -2.34 -20.98
C GLU A 40 3.16 -0.97 -20.48
N ASN A 41 3.63 -0.90 -19.24
CA ASN A 41 4.19 0.30 -18.63
C ASN A 41 3.19 1.45 -18.39
N HIS A 42 1.88 1.20 -18.46
CA HIS A 42 0.85 2.18 -18.13
C HIS A 42 0.66 2.34 -16.62
N ILE A 43 0.24 3.53 -16.18
CA ILE A 43 -0.17 3.78 -14.80
C ILE A 43 -1.51 3.09 -14.55
N THR A 44 -1.60 2.37 -13.44
CA THR A 44 -2.82 1.73 -12.96
C THR A 44 -3.12 2.17 -11.53
N THR A 45 -4.38 1.99 -11.10
CA THR A 45 -4.83 2.30 -9.75
C THR A 45 -5.48 1.09 -9.11
N LEU A 46 -5.28 0.93 -7.80
CA LEU A 46 -5.69 -0.26 -7.04
C LEU A 46 -7.16 -0.18 -6.54
N GLY A 47 -7.83 0.94 -6.76
CA GLY A 47 -9.19 1.19 -6.28
C GLY A 47 -9.26 1.72 -4.85
N ARG A 48 -10.44 1.71 -4.25
CA ARG A 48 -10.68 2.24 -2.89
C ARG A 48 -9.84 1.47 -1.86
N GLY A 49 -9.21 2.19 -0.92
CA GLY A 49 -8.27 1.58 0.03
C GLY A 49 -6.94 1.17 -0.60
N GLY A 50 -6.63 1.70 -1.80
CA GLY A 50 -5.42 1.34 -2.52
C GLY A 50 -4.13 1.72 -1.80
N SER A 51 -4.12 2.79 -1.01
CA SER A 51 -2.94 3.14 -0.20
C SER A 51 -2.67 2.09 0.89
N ASP A 52 -3.70 1.62 1.60
CA ASP A 52 -3.55 0.56 2.60
C ASP A 52 -3.10 -0.75 1.95
N THR A 53 -3.67 -1.06 0.77
CA THR A 53 -3.26 -2.21 -0.03
C THR A 53 -1.78 -2.11 -0.42
N THR A 54 -1.31 -0.94 -0.85
CA THR A 54 0.11 -0.72 -1.14
C THR A 54 0.97 -0.91 0.10
N ALA A 55 0.58 -0.35 1.24
CA ALA A 55 1.35 -0.46 2.49
C ALA A 55 1.52 -1.92 2.93
N VAL A 56 0.43 -2.69 2.95
CA VAL A 56 0.45 -4.11 3.32
C VAL A 56 1.27 -4.93 2.32
N ALA A 57 1.14 -4.66 1.02
CA ALA A 57 1.87 -5.40 0.00
C ALA A 57 3.38 -5.13 0.07
N ILE A 58 3.81 -3.89 0.32
CA ILE A 58 5.22 -3.55 0.52
C ILE A 58 5.75 -4.20 1.81
N ALA A 59 4.99 -4.13 2.91
CA ALA A 59 5.38 -4.77 4.17
C ALA A 59 5.59 -6.29 3.98
N ALA A 60 4.69 -6.96 3.27
CA ALA A 60 4.82 -8.38 2.94
C ALA A 60 6.05 -8.67 2.06
N ALA A 61 6.30 -7.85 1.04
CA ALA A 61 7.45 -8.01 0.15
C ALA A 61 8.79 -7.84 0.89
N LEU A 62 8.87 -6.86 1.78
CA LEU A 62 10.07 -6.58 2.59
C LEU A 62 10.21 -7.49 3.80
N LYS A 63 9.21 -8.33 4.11
CA LYS A 63 9.11 -9.11 5.34
C LYS A 63 9.24 -8.23 6.59
N ALA A 64 8.57 -7.08 6.58
CA ALA A 64 8.53 -6.18 7.72
C ALA A 64 7.87 -6.86 8.94
N ASP A 65 8.34 -6.52 10.13
CA ASP A 65 7.78 -7.05 11.38
C ASP A 65 6.32 -6.62 11.58
N GLU A 66 5.98 -5.40 11.14
CA GLU A 66 4.62 -4.86 11.20
C GLU A 66 4.32 -3.87 10.06
N CYS A 67 3.03 -3.69 9.78
CA CYS A 67 2.51 -2.65 8.89
C CYS A 67 1.60 -1.73 9.70
N GLN A 68 2.03 -0.48 9.89
CA GLN A 68 1.28 0.51 10.65
C GLN A 68 0.40 1.34 9.70
N ILE A 69 -0.92 1.29 9.90
CA ILE A 69 -1.88 2.12 9.17
C ILE A 69 -2.29 3.28 10.08
N TYR A 70 -1.87 4.49 9.71
CA TYR A 70 -2.23 5.70 10.42
C TYR A 70 -3.55 6.23 9.87
N THR A 71 -4.55 6.38 10.75
CA THR A 71 -5.89 6.82 10.40
C THR A 71 -6.37 7.89 11.41
N ASP A 72 -7.52 8.51 11.13
CA ASP A 72 -8.12 9.59 11.93
C ASP A 72 -8.91 9.10 13.15
N VAL A 73 -8.80 7.80 13.47
CA VAL A 73 -9.45 7.14 14.59
C VAL A 73 -8.43 6.29 15.37
N ASP A 74 -8.60 6.13 16.67
CA ASP A 74 -7.61 5.46 17.55
C ASP A 74 -7.58 3.92 17.40
N GLY A 75 -8.11 3.39 16.29
CA GLY A 75 -8.14 1.97 15.97
C GLY A 75 -9.50 1.49 15.45
N VAL A 76 -9.74 0.19 15.60
CA VAL A 76 -10.99 -0.45 15.20
C VAL A 76 -11.99 -0.40 16.36
N TYR A 77 -13.20 0.08 16.07
CA TYR A 77 -14.30 0.17 17.02
C TYR A 77 -15.33 -0.95 16.80
N THR A 78 -16.23 -1.13 17.77
CA THR A 78 -17.34 -2.10 17.66
C THR A 78 -18.35 -1.73 16.57
N THR A 79 -18.51 -0.44 16.27
CA THR A 79 -19.33 0.12 15.20
C THR A 79 -18.71 1.45 14.73
N ASP A 80 -19.20 2.01 13.61
CA ASP A 80 -18.75 3.32 13.14
C ASP A 80 -19.09 4.40 14.19
N PRO A 81 -18.09 5.06 14.81
CA PRO A 81 -18.31 6.06 15.85
C PRO A 81 -19.02 7.32 15.34
N ARG A 82 -19.15 7.48 14.01
CA ARG A 82 -19.91 8.58 13.38
C ARG A 82 -21.42 8.28 13.33
N VAL A 83 -21.80 7.00 13.40
CA VAL A 83 -23.22 6.57 13.35
C VAL A 83 -23.76 6.38 14.76
N GLU A 84 -23.00 5.75 15.65
CA GLU A 84 -23.34 5.60 17.06
C GLU A 84 -22.32 6.36 17.91
N PRO A 85 -22.56 7.66 18.19
CA PRO A 85 -21.75 8.42 19.13
C PRO A 85 -21.91 7.84 20.55
N LYS A 86 -20.83 7.86 21.33
CA LYS A 86 -20.82 7.39 22.73
C LYS A 86 -21.81 8.13 23.62
#